data_AF-A0A846WCR5-F1
#
_entry.id   AF-A0A846WCR5-F1
#
_cell.length_a   1.000
_cell.length_b   1.000
_cell.length_c   1.000
_cell.angle_alpha   90.00
_cell.angle_beta   90.00
_cell.angle_gamma   90.00
#
_symmetry.space_group_name_H-M   'P 1'
#
loop_
_entity.id
_entity.type
_entity.pdbx_description
1 polymer ?
#
loop_
_entity_poly.entity_id
_entity_poly.type
_entity_poly.pdbx_seq_one_letter_code
_entity_poly.pdbx_strand_id
1 'polypeptide(L)'
;MSRREDLYLADIVTAHYRIASYLEGLDFSGFQKDDLRQDGVIRQLSIIGEAASSLTQETRDAQPEIPGKLVRGMRNMLVHQYLMPI
;
A
#
# COMPACT_ATOMS: atom_id res chain seq x y z
N MET A 1 -2.71 21.36 6.96
CA MET A 1 -3.26 20.08 6.49
C MET A 1 -4.74 20.02 6.82
N SER A 2 -5.55 19.50 5.89
CA SER A 2 -6.98 19.35 6.13
C SER A 2 -7.29 18.09 6.95
N ARG A 3 -8.40 18.09 7.71
CA ARG A 3 -8.88 16.88 8.43
C ARG A 3 -9.01 15.64 7.54
N ARG A 4 -9.21 15.83 6.22
CA ARG A 4 -9.29 14.73 5.24
C ARG A 4 -7.92 14.15 4.90
N GLU A 5 -6.87 14.98 4.86
CA GLU A 5 -5.50 14.50 4.66
C GLU A 5 -4.99 13.70 5.85
N ASP A 6 -5.32 14.13 7.07
CA ASP A 6 -4.97 13.39 8.28
C ASP A 6 -5.55 11.96 8.25
N LEU A 7 -6.76 11.79 7.72
CA LEU A 7 -7.38 10.47 7.54
C LEU A 7 -6.64 9.63 6.50
N TYR A 8 -6.22 10.21 5.37
CA TYR A 8 -5.43 9.47 4.37
C TYR A 8 -4.06 9.04 4.91
N LEU A 9 -3.39 9.91 5.67
CA LEU A 9 -2.12 9.57 6.33
C LEU A 9 -2.33 8.46 7.37
N ALA A 10 -3.40 8.54 8.16
CA ALA A 10 -3.76 7.50 9.12
C ALA A 10 -4.08 6.16 8.44
N ASP A 11 -4.76 6.17 7.29
CA ASP A 11 -5.04 4.97 6.50
C ASP A 11 -3.74 4.32 6.01
N ILE A 12 -2.79 5.12 5.52
CA ILE A 12 -1.47 4.62 5.08
C ILE A 12 -0.74 3.94 6.24
N VAL A 13 -0.67 4.60 7.39
CA VAL A 13 0.01 4.07 8.59
C VAL A 13 -0.67 2.80 9.09
N THR A 14 -2.00 2.78 9.13
CA THR A 14 -2.78 1.61 9.56
C THR A 14 -2.57 0.42 8.62
N ALA A 15 -2.59 0.67 7.31
CA ALA A 15 -2.35 -0.37 6.31
C ALA A 15 -0.92 -0.93 6.40
N HIS A 16 0.08 -0.08 6.65
CA HIS A 16 1.45 -0.50 6.90
C HIS A 16 1.56 -1.47 8.08
N TYR A 17 0.98 -1.13 9.24
CA TYR A 17 1.02 -2.00 10.41
C TYR A 17 0.31 -3.34 10.19
N ARG A 18 -0.79 -3.34 9.42
CA ARG A 18 -1.48 -4.59 9.05
C ARG A 18 -0.60 -5.48 8.17
N ILE A 19 0.06 -4.92 7.16
CA ILE A 19 1.00 -5.68 6.32
C ILE A 19 2.10 -6.29 7.19
N ALA A 20 2.71 -5.49 8.07
CA ALA A 20 3.76 -5.97 8.97
C ALA A 20 3.26 -7.14 9.84
N SER A 21 2.05 -7.04 10.39
CA SER A 21 1.43 -8.11 11.18
C SER A 21 1.15 -9.38 10.36
N TYR A 22 0.72 -9.26 9.10
CA TYR A 22 0.47 -10.43 8.24
C TYR A 22 1.75 -11.18 7.89
N LEU A 23 2.86 -10.45 7.78
CA LEU A 23 4.17 -10.98 7.42
C LEU A 23 5.00 -11.43 8.63
N GLU A 24 4.52 -11.19 9.86
CA GLU A 24 5.25 -11.55 11.07
C GLU A 24 5.50 -13.06 11.16
N GLY A 25 6.76 -13.44 11.39
CA GLY A 25 7.19 -14.84 11.50
C GLY A 25 7.09 -15.64 10.18
N LEU A 26 6.82 -14.97 9.06
CA LEU A 26 6.64 -15.61 7.76
C LEU A 26 7.88 -15.39 6.88
N ASP A 27 8.45 -16.48 6.36
CA ASP A 27 9.45 -16.38 5.30
C ASP A 27 8.79 -16.25 3.92
N PHE A 28 9.60 -16.00 2.90
CA PHE A 28 9.07 -15.82 1.55
C PHE A 28 8.38 -17.08 0.99
N SER A 29 8.90 -18.27 1.28
CA SER A 29 8.28 -19.52 0.80
C SER A 29 6.92 -19.77 1.47
N GLY A 30 6.77 -19.41 2.74
CA GLY A 30 5.52 -19.48 3.47
C GLY A 30 4.51 -18.49 2.92
N PHE A 31 4.94 -17.26 2.62
CA PHE A 31 4.08 -16.25 1.99
C PHE A 31 3.56 -16.68 0.61
N GLN A 32 4.43 -17.25 -0.24
CA GLN A 32 4.03 -17.73 -1.57
C GLN A 32 2.98 -18.85 -1.57
N LYS A 33 2.78 -19.53 -0.43
CA LYS A 33 1.82 -20.63 -0.28
C LYS A 33 0.56 -20.22 0.47
N ASP A 34 0.47 -18.98 0.95
CA ASP A 34 -0.65 -18.48 1.74
C ASP A 34 -1.41 -17.40 0.96
N ASP A 35 -2.35 -17.84 0.12
CA ASP A 35 -3.14 -16.97 -0.75
C ASP A 35 -3.94 -15.93 0.04
N LEU A 36 -4.43 -16.28 1.23
CA LEU A 36 -5.19 -15.37 2.09
C LEU A 36 -4.31 -14.21 2.58
N ARG A 37 -3.07 -14.49 2.98
CA ARG A 37 -2.11 -13.43 3.35
C ARG A 37 -1.70 -12.61 2.13
N GLN A 38 -1.51 -13.23 0.97
CA GLN A 38 -1.22 -12.50 -0.26
C GLN A 38 -2.33 -11.51 -0.59
N ASP A 39 -3.58 -11.96 -0.62
CA ASP A 39 -4.75 -11.10 -0.84
C ASP A 39 -4.84 -9.98 0.21
N GLY A 40 -4.58 -10.31 1.48
CA GLY A 40 -4.54 -9.35 2.58
C GLY A 40 -3.51 -8.25 2.36
N VAL A 41 -2.27 -8.61 1.98
CA VAL A 41 -1.19 -7.66 1.67
C VAL A 41 -1.54 -6.81 0.46
N ILE A 42 -2.02 -7.43 -0.64
CA ILE A 42 -2.44 -6.73 -1.86
C ILE A 42 -3.54 -5.70 -1.56
N ARG A 43 -4.51 -6.07 -0.72
CA ARG A 43 -5.58 -5.18 -0.27
C ARG A 43 -5.05 -3.97 0.48
N GLN A 44 -4.13 -4.16 1.44
CA GLN A 44 -3.55 -3.05 2.21
C GLN A 44 -2.69 -2.14 1.33
N LEU A 45 -1.89 -2.71 0.42
CA LEU A 45 -1.12 -1.93 -0.55
C LEU A 45 -2.01 -1.07 -1.45
N SER A 46 -3.20 -1.57 -1.81
CA SER A 46 -4.20 -0.81 -2.55
C SER A 46 -4.76 0.38 -1.75
N ILE A 47 -4.96 0.23 -0.42
CA ILE A 47 -5.35 1.35 0.47
C ILE A 47 -4.27 2.42 0.47
N ILE A 48 -3.01 2.00 0.64
CA ILE A 48 -1.87 2.93 0.64
C ILE A 48 -1.80 3.72 -0.67
N GLY A 49 -1.93 3.03 -1.81
CA GLY A 49 -1.91 3.68 -3.12
C GLY A 49 -3.04 4.70 -3.31
N GLU A 50 -4.27 4.35 -2.93
CA GLU A 50 -5.44 5.24 -3.04
C GLU A 50 -5.30 6.47 -2.13
N ALA A 51 -4.96 6.25 -0.85
CA ALA A 51 -4.76 7.33 0.11
C ALA A 51 -3.62 8.27 -0.32
N ALA A 52 -2.49 7.72 -0.77
CA ALA A 52 -1.35 8.51 -1.26
C ALA A 52 -1.66 9.29 -2.55
N SER A 53 -2.59 8.79 -3.38
CA SER A 53 -3.07 9.52 -4.57
C SER A 53 -3.96 10.71 -4.23
N SER A 54 -4.64 10.65 -3.08
CA SER A 54 -5.57 11.66 -2.58
C SER A 54 -4.91 12.80 -1.78
N LEU A 55 -3.62 12.66 -1.46
CA LEU A 55 -2.82 13.72 -0.82
C LEU A 55 -2.54 14.87 -1.79
N THR A 56 -2.54 16.09 -1.25
CA THR A 56 -2.21 17.30 -2.02
C THR A 56 -0.74 17.33 -2.44
N GLN A 57 -0.40 18.18 -3.41
CA GLN A 57 0.99 18.36 -3.82
C GLN A 57 1.86 18.88 -2.67
N GLU A 58 1.37 19.84 -1.89
CA GLU A 58 2.05 20.40 -0.71
C GLU A 58 2.42 19.31 0.30
N THR A 59 1.46 18.45 0.68
CA THR A 59 1.70 17.33 1.60
C THR A 59 2.73 16.34 1.05
N ARG A 60 2.75 16.11 -0.26
CA ARG A 60 3.72 15.20 -0.90
C ARG A 60 5.11 15.81 -0.96
N ASP A 61 5.20 17.11 -1.24
CA ASP A 61 6.48 17.84 -1.32
C ASP A 61 7.11 18.04 0.05
N ALA A 62 6.33 17.96 1.13
CA ALA A 62 6.82 17.93 2.52
C ALA A 62 7.53 16.61 2.88
N GLN A 63 7.43 15.58 2.05
CA GLN A 63 8.04 14.26 2.23
C GLN A 63 8.71 13.77 0.93
N PRO A 64 9.73 14.50 0.43
CA PRO A 64 10.39 14.18 -0.84
C PRO A 64 11.15 12.86 -0.82
N GLU A 65 11.51 12.34 0.35
CA GLU A 65 12.14 11.03 0.54
C GLU A 65 11.21 9.86 0.20
N ILE A 66 9.89 10.06 0.24
CA ILE A 66 8.92 9.04 -0.10
C ILE A 66 8.74 9.05 -1.62
N PRO A 67 9.02 7.94 -2.33
CA PRO A 67 8.84 7.88 -3.78
C PRO A 67 7.34 7.77 -4.12
N GLY A 68 6.61 8.88 -4.02
CA GLY A 68 5.16 8.91 -4.19
C GLY A 68 4.69 8.43 -5.58
N LYS A 69 5.54 8.54 -6.61
CA LYS A 69 5.29 7.94 -7.93
C LYS A 69 5.25 6.41 -7.87
N LEU A 70 6.14 5.78 -7.09
CA LEU A 70 6.13 4.33 -6.89
C LEU A 70 4.88 3.93 -6.11
N VAL A 71 4.57 4.60 -5.00
CA VAL A 71 3.41 4.30 -4.16
C VAL A 71 2.09 4.38 -4.94
N ARG A 72 1.93 5.39 -5.81
CA ARG A 72 0.75 5.46 -6.71
C ARG A 72 0.80 4.42 -7.82
N GLY A 73 1.98 4.11 -8.35
CA GLY A 73 2.20 3.08 -9.37
C GLY A 73 1.95 1.66 -8.87
N MET A 74 2.01 1.42 -7.56
CA MET A 74 1.75 0.10 -6.97
C MET A 74 0.35 -0.41 -7.25
N ARG A 75 -0.68 0.46 -7.28
CA ARG A 75 -2.03 0.06 -7.69
C ARG A 75 -2.02 -0.50 -9.11
N ASN A 76 -1.33 0.16 -10.03
CA ASN A 76 -1.23 -0.30 -11.43
C ASN A 76 -0.44 -1.61 -11.52
N MET A 77 0.65 -1.75 -10.77
CA MET A 77 1.43 -2.99 -10.73
C MET A 77 0.61 -4.18 -10.20
N LEU A 78 -0.11 -3.98 -9.10
CA LEU A 78 -0.93 -5.02 -8.47
C LEU A 78 -2.12 -5.43 -9.34
N VAL A 79 -2.76 -4.48 -10.02
CA VAL A 79 -3.87 -4.78 -10.94
C VAL A 79 -3.34 -5.46 -12.21
N HIS A 80 -2.25 -4.97 -12.82
CA HIS A 80 -1.78 -5.50 -14.11
C HIS A 80 -0.94 -6.78 -14.01
N GLN A 81 -0.18 -6.99 -12.93
CA GLN A 81 0.62 -8.22 -12.77
C GLN A 81 -0.15 -9.37 -12.11
N TYR A 82 -1.27 -9.09 -11.40
CA TYR A 82 -2.14 -10.12 -10.83
C TYR A 82 -3.27 -10.56 -11.78
N LEU A 83 -3.74 -9.68 -12.69
CA LEU A 83 -4.78 -9.99 -13.68
C LEU A 83 -4.25 -10.59 -14.99
N MET A 84 -2.98 -11.01 -15.07
CA MET A 84 -2.50 -11.65 -16.29
C MET A 84 -3.19 -13.02 -16.43
N PRO A 85 -3.95 -13.28 -17.51
CA PRO A 85 -4.57 -14.57 -17.72
C PRO A 85 -3.46 -15.59 -17.98
N ILE A 86 -3.46 -16.67 -17.19
CA ILE A 86 -2.84 -17.93 -17.59
C ILE A 86 -3.70 -18.52 -18.72
#